data_AF-A0A848MG56-F1
#
_entry.id   AF-A0A848MG56-F1
#
_cell.length_a   1.000
_cell.length_b   1.000
_cell.length_c   1.000
_cell.angle_alpha   90.00
_cell.angle_beta   90.00
_cell.angle_gamma   90.00
#
_symmetry.space_group_name_H-M   'P 1'
#
loop_
_entity.id
_entity.type
_entity.pdbx_description
1 polymer ?
#
loop_
_entity_poly.entity_id
_entity_poly.type
_entity_poly.pdbx_seq_one_letter_code
_entity_poly.pdbx_strand_id
1 'polypeptide(L)'
;MADFPVEYRPDDDSYLYEEIATQDALNLRAEQTQSFMLGLDNQLFIDDLSIIPRIFQQLYCFHYGLAHLGMTSVRDVMGKLLGNWTGGASAVNIFTGLKNIIPVIHRPQIASLQFNSPGHIELNLLPNLALSIEQVAARLSSPIRTKRADALYKNTYSYFKDNGLSGFDDERGLEVRDISPETLENIVQRVRIFFKCFGWTDYHSKFNLIDAHPLQQLRAVLAYYRRLKILNQYIIDDKLEIGRSRVVGR
;
A
#
# COMPACT_ATOMS: atom_id res chain seq x y z
N MET A 1 38.97 8.49 12.29
CA MET A 1 37.64 9.05 12.62
C MET A 1 37.89 10.45 13.14
N ALA A 2 37.28 11.47 12.51
CA ALA A 2 37.48 12.85 12.96
C ALA A 2 36.88 13.02 14.36
N ASP A 3 37.71 13.46 15.30
CA ASP A 3 37.30 13.69 16.68
C ASP A 3 36.61 15.06 16.74
N PHE A 4 35.29 15.06 16.88
CA PHE A 4 34.54 16.30 17.00
C PHE A 4 34.88 16.98 18.34
N PRO A 5 35.09 18.31 18.37
CA PRO A 5 35.30 19.03 19.62
C PRO A 5 34.16 18.73 20.59
N VAL A 6 34.49 18.60 21.88
CA VAL A 6 33.55 18.17 22.94
C VAL A 6 32.28 19.04 22.99
N GLU A 7 32.40 20.32 22.66
CA GLU A 7 31.29 21.29 22.61
C GLU A 7 30.26 21.02 21.50
N TYR A 8 30.62 20.25 20.47
CA TYR A 8 29.70 19.83 19.40
C TYR A 8 29.10 18.44 19.63
N ARG A 9 29.49 17.76 20.72
CA ARG A 9 28.85 16.51 21.11
C ARG A 9 27.53 16.86 21.80
N PRO A 10 26.41 16.21 21.45
CA PRO A 10 25.19 16.35 22.23
C PRO A 10 25.48 15.98 23.68
N ASP A 11 24.86 16.69 24.62
CA ASP A 11 24.89 16.29 26.04
C ASP A 11 24.40 14.85 26.18
N ASP A 12 24.88 14.12 27.18
CA ASP A 12 24.49 12.71 27.41
C ASP A 12 22.97 12.55 27.61
N ASP A 13 22.29 13.63 28.02
CA ASP A 13 20.84 13.71 28.20
C ASP A 13 20.11 14.44 27.04
N SER A 14 20.79 14.70 25.91
CA SER A 14 20.22 15.32 24.72
C SER A 14 19.32 14.34 23.95
N TYR A 15 18.29 13.82 24.61
CA TYR A 15 17.21 13.07 24.00
C TYR A 15 16.09 14.01 23.56
N LEU A 16 15.33 13.62 22.54
CA LEU A 16 14.08 14.30 22.22
C LEU A 16 13.08 14.00 23.34
N TYR A 17 12.73 15.01 24.14
CA TYR A 17 11.80 14.88 25.25
C TYR A 17 10.35 14.67 24.78
N GLU A 18 9.52 14.03 25.61
CA GLU A 18 8.08 13.86 25.29
C GLU A 18 7.36 15.21 25.13
N GLU A 19 7.84 16.27 25.79
CA GLU A 19 7.25 17.61 25.72
C GLU A 19 7.36 18.28 24.34
N ILE A 20 8.31 17.83 23.50
CA ILE A 20 8.47 18.32 22.13
C ILE A 20 7.85 17.37 21.09
N ALA A 21 7.25 16.26 21.53
CA ALA A 21 6.58 15.33 20.65
C ALA A 21 5.25 15.91 20.16
N THR A 22 4.97 15.77 18.86
CA THR A 22 3.65 16.13 18.33
C THR A 22 2.59 15.15 18.84
N GLN A 23 1.34 15.60 18.93
CA GLN A 23 0.22 14.72 19.29
C GLN A 23 0.13 13.50 18.33
N ASP A 24 0.43 13.70 17.04
CA ASP A 24 0.50 12.62 16.05
C ASP A 24 1.56 11.56 16.44
N ALA A 25 2.74 11.99 16.90
CA ALA A 25 3.82 11.06 17.31
C ALA A 25 3.44 10.25 18.56
N LEU A 26 2.77 10.89 19.53
CA LEU A 26 2.27 10.21 20.73
C LEU A 26 1.20 9.16 20.37
N ASN A 27 0.28 9.51 19.47
CA ASN A 27 -0.78 8.60 19.00
C ASN A 27 -0.18 7.39 18.27
N LEU A 28 0.84 7.60 17.43
CA LEU A 28 1.51 6.54 16.70
C LEU A 28 2.21 5.57 17.65
N ARG A 29 2.87 6.06 18.71
CA ARG A 29 3.54 5.19 19.70
C ARG A 29 2.58 4.24 20.42
N ALA A 30 1.30 4.60 20.54
CA ALA A 30 0.30 3.76 21.19
C ALA A 30 -0.07 2.52 20.35
N GLU A 31 0.15 2.55 19.03
CA GLU A 31 -0.13 1.42 18.16
C GLU A 31 0.95 0.34 18.32
N GLN A 32 0.51 -0.89 18.59
CA GLN A 32 1.43 -2.01 18.81
C GLN A 32 1.52 -2.89 17.57
N THR A 33 2.76 -3.21 17.19
CA THR A 33 3.02 -4.23 16.18
C THR A 33 2.83 -5.63 16.75
N GLN A 34 2.38 -6.55 15.92
CA GLN A 34 2.20 -7.95 16.27
C GLN A 34 2.75 -8.84 15.16
N SER A 35 3.00 -10.10 15.52
CA SER A 35 3.38 -11.13 14.56
C SER A 35 2.22 -11.42 13.59
N PHE A 36 2.55 -11.49 12.31
CA PHE A 36 1.64 -11.78 11.21
C PHE A 36 2.32 -12.71 10.22
N MET A 37 1.64 -13.78 9.84
CA MET A 37 2.23 -14.85 9.04
C MET A 37 1.92 -14.69 7.55
N LEU A 38 2.94 -14.91 6.71
CA LEU A 38 2.76 -15.26 5.30
C LEU A 38 3.18 -16.72 5.14
N GLY A 39 2.21 -17.64 5.09
CA GLY A 39 2.43 -19.06 4.86
C GLY A 39 2.92 -19.30 3.45
N LEU A 40 3.98 -20.10 3.32
CA LEU A 40 4.61 -20.46 2.07
C LEU A 40 4.43 -21.96 1.83
N ASP A 41 3.85 -22.31 0.69
CA ASP A 41 3.54 -23.69 0.33
C ASP A 41 3.94 -23.98 -1.11
N ASN A 42 3.92 -25.28 -1.48
CA ASN A 42 4.27 -25.78 -2.80
C ASN A 42 5.71 -25.38 -3.22
N GLN A 43 6.04 -25.59 -4.50
CA GLN A 43 7.35 -25.25 -5.05
C GLN A 43 7.43 -23.75 -5.33
N LEU A 44 8.31 -23.07 -4.58
CA LEU A 44 8.66 -21.66 -4.76
C LEU A 44 10.02 -21.52 -5.43
N PHE A 45 10.13 -20.57 -6.34
CA PHE A 45 11.40 -20.15 -6.91
C PHE A 45 12.03 -19.05 -6.07
N ILE A 46 13.34 -18.84 -6.23
CA ILE A 46 14.07 -17.77 -5.53
C ILE A 46 13.46 -16.39 -5.79
N ASP A 47 12.96 -16.17 -7.01
CA ASP A 47 12.29 -14.92 -7.38
C ASP A 47 11.00 -14.72 -6.59
N ASP A 48 10.25 -15.78 -6.28
CA ASP A 48 9.01 -15.70 -5.51
C ASP A 48 9.27 -15.18 -4.08
N LEU A 49 10.38 -15.60 -3.48
CA LEU A 49 10.83 -15.14 -2.16
C LEU A 49 11.21 -13.66 -2.14
N SER A 50 11.54 -13.08 -3.30
CA SER A 50 11.75 -11.64 -3.45
C SER A 50 10.46 -10.89 -3.78
N ILE A 51 9.55 -11.52 -4.52
CA ILE A 51 8.32 -10.90 -5.03
C ILE A 51 7.27 -10.78 -3.93
N ILE A 52 6.99 -11.88 -3.20
CA ILE A 52 5.91 -11.93 -2.21
C ILE A 52 6.11 -10.88 -1.11
N PRO A 53 7.25 -10.80 -0.40
CA PRO A 53 7.44 -9.82 0.68
C PRO A 53 7.40 -8.38 0.17
N ARG A 54 8.01 -8.15 -1.01
CA ARG A 54 8.05 -6.82 -1.63
C ARG A 54 6.65 -6.33 -1.98
N ILE A 55 5.82 -7.17 -2.59
CA ILE A 55 4.46 -6.80 -2.96
C ILE A 55 3.60 -6.62 -1.71
N PHE A 56 3.71 -7.53 -0.75
CA PHE A 56 3.01 -7.40 0.53
C PHE A 56 3.37 -6.08 1.24
N GLN A 57 4.66 -5.73 1.32
CA GLN A 57 5.11 -4.47 1.87
C GLN A 57 4.51 -3.27 1.13
N GLN A 58 4.44 -3.30 -0.20
CA GLN A 58 3.84 -2.22 -0.99
C GLN A 58 2.34 -2.04 -0.69
N LEU A 59 1.58 -3.14 -0.58
CA LEU A 59 0.17 -3.09 -0.19
C LEU A 59 0.03 -2.58 1.26
N TYR A 60 0.90 -3.01 2.17
CA TYR A 60 0.94 -2.52 3.55
C TYR A 60 1.18 -1.01 3.63
N CYS A 61 2.13 -0.49 2.86
CA CYS A 61 2.40 0.95 2.83
C CYS A 61 1.20 1.75 2.33
N PHE A 62 0.45 1.19 1.37
CA PHE A 62 -0.78 1.80 0.87
C PHE A 62 -1.87 1.86 1.95
N HIS A 63 -2.11 0.74 2.64
CA HIS A 63 -3.06 0.69 3.77
C HIS A 63 -2.65 1.60 4.93
N TYR A 64 -1.36 1.69 5.22
CA TYR A 64 -0.84 2.61 6.23
C TYR A 64 -1.23 4.06 5.90
N GLY A 65 -0.99 4.49 4.67
CA GLY A 65 -1.37 5.81 4.19
C GLY A 65 -2.87 6.08 4.33
N LEU A 66 -3.72 5.11 3.95
CA LEU A 66 -5.19 5.23 4.05
C LEU A 66 -5.71 5.28 5.48
N ALA A 67 -5.18 4.42 6.37
CA ALA A 67 -5.62 4.33 7.76
C ALA A 67 -5.34 5.63 8.53
N HIS A 68 -4.21 6.28 8.21
CA HIS A 68 -3.71 7.47 8.90
C HIS A 68 -4.00 8.79 8.17
N LEU A 69 -4.91 8.83 7.18
CA LEU A 69 -5.29 10.07 6.48
C LEU A 69 -5.84 11.18 7.39
N GLY A 70 -6.25 10.84 8.62
CA GLY A 70 -6.65 11.84 9.63
C GLY A 70 -5.48 12.63 10.21
N MET A 71 -4.26 12.11 10.13
CA MET A 71 -3.04 12.80 10.57
C MET A 71 -2.57 13.75 9.47
N THR A 72 -2.37 15.01 9.81
CA THR A 72 -2.01 16.05 8.82
C THR A 72 -0.68 15.74 8.14
N SER A 73 0.29 15.25 8.91
CA SER A 73 1.61 14.83 8.42
C SER A 73 1.53 13.75 7.33
N VAL A 74 0.68 12.74 7.52
CA VAL A 74 0.45 11.67 6.56
C VAL A 74 -0.32 12.18 5.35
N ARG A 75 -1.39 12.94 5.57
CA ARG A 75 -2.26 13.47 4.52
C ARG A 75 -1.48 14.37 3.55
N ASP A 76 -0.62 15.25 4.06
CA ASP A 76 0.15 16.18 3.25
C ASP A 76 1.18 15.45 2.38
N VAL A 77 1.84 14.42 2.92
CA VAL A 77 2.76 13.59 2.14
C VAL A 77 2.01 12.76 1.10
N MET A 78 0.86 12.18 1.46
CA MET A 78 -0.02 11.48 0.52
C MET A 78 -0.47 12.39 -0.63
N GLY A 79 -0.92 13.61 -0.31
CA GLY A 79 -1.33 14.63 -1.27
C GLY A 79 -0.18 15.00 -2.21
N LYS A 80 1.02 15.25 -1.67
CA LYS A 80 2.22 15.55 -2.49
C LYS A 80 2.62 14.38 -3.39
N LEU A 81 2.65 13.15 -2.86
CA LEU A 81 3.03 11.96 -3.63
C LEU A 81 2.05 11.67 -4.77
N LEU A 82 0.75 11.80 -4.51
CA LEU A 82 -0.28 11.54 -5.51
C LEU A 82 -0.49 12.72 -6.46
N GLY A 83 -0.38 13.95 -5.98
CA GLY A 83 -0.53 15.17 -6.77
C GLY A 83 0.57 15.34 -7.82
N ASN A 84 1.79 14.92 -7.51
CA ASN A 84 2.92 14.94 -8.44
C ASN A 84 2.91 13.78 -9.46
N TRP A 85 1.88 12.94 -9.47
CA TRP A 85 1.84 11.76 -10.31
C TRP A 85 1.45 12.08 -11.75
N THR A 86 2.38 12.13 -12.69
CA THR A 86 2.04 12.36 -14.10
C THR A 86 1.92 11.09 -14.96
N GLY A 87 2.55 9.97 -14.55
CA GLY A 87 2.44 8.65 -15.19
C GLY A 87 3.75 7.84 -15.06
N GLY A 88 3.77 6.61 -15.57
CA GLY A 88 4.99 5.79 -15.79
C GLY A 88 5.91 5.62 -14.56
N ALA A 89 7.15 6.13 -14.66
CA ALA A 89 8.21 6.03 -13.64
C ALA A 89 7.80 6.53 -12.23
N SER A 90 6.80 7.40 -12.15
CA SER A 90 6.21 7.89 -10.89
C SER A 90 5.66 6.75 -10.00
N ALA A 91 5.21 5.65 -10.60
CA ALA A 91 4.59 4.55 -9.86
C ALA A 91 5.49 3.88 -8.82
N VAL A 92 6.76 3.63 -9.17
CA VAL A 92 7.72 3.01 -8.24
C VAL A 92 8.11 4.01 -7.16
N ASN A 93 8.23 5.28 -7.54
CA ASN A 93 8.55 6.38 -6.63
C ASN A 93 7.45 6.60 -5.60
N ILE A 94 6.18 6.36 -5.94
CA ILE A 94 5.06 6.51 -5.00
C ILE A 94 5.11 5.45 -3.92
N PHE A 95 5.22 4.16 -4.26
CA PHE A 95 5.28 3.12 -3.21
C PHE A 95 6.57 3.20 -2.39
N THR A 96 7.67 3.67 -3.00
CA THR A 96 8.90 3.99 -2.27
C THR A 96 8.69 5.20 -1.34
N GLY A 97 7.97 6.23 -1.80
CA GLY A 97 7.61 7.39 -1.00
C GLY A 97 6.65 7.06 0.14
N LEU A 98 5.66 6.18 -0.09
CA LEU A 98 4.72 5.69 0.92
C LEU A 98 5.46 4.96 2.05
N LYS A 99 6.53 4.23 1.74
CA LYS A 99 7.38 3.60 2.76
C LYS A 99 8.01 4.63 3.70
N ASN A 100 8.34 5.82 3.21
CA ASN A 100 8.95 6.88 4.02
C ASN A 100 7.98 7.53 5.00
N ILE A 101 6.67 7.41 4.78
CA ILE A 101 5.63 7.89 5.70
C ILE A 101 5.58 7.04 6.97
N ILE A 102 5.98 5.78 6.88
CA ILE A 102 5.85 4.82 7.98
C ILE A 102 6.97 5.04 8.99
N PRO A 103 6.64 5.38 10.25
CA PRO A 103 7.62 5.43 11.34
C PRO A 103 8.35 4.10 11.46
N VAL A 104 9.62 4.13 11.87
CA VAL A 104 10.45 2.92 11.96
C VAL A 104 9.79 1.83 12.81
N ILE A 105 9.11 2.22 13.89
CA ILE A 105 8.38 1.32 14.79
C ILE A 105 7.23 0.56 14.12
N HIS A 106 6.67 1.05 13.02
CA HIS A 106 5.55 0.42 12.29
C HIS A 106 5.98 -0.19 10.95
N ARG A 107 7.25 -0.10 10.58
CA ARG A 107 7.74 -0.69 9.33
C ARG A 107 7.71 -2.22 9.46
N PRO A 108 7.24 -2.95 8.43
CA PRO A 108 7.28 -4.41 8.46
C PRO A 108 8.71 -4.92 8.64
N GLN A 109 8.92 -5.75 9.66
CA GLN A 109 10.19 -6.41 9.94
C GLN A 109 10.02 -7.93 9.86
N ILE A 110 11.00 -8.64 9.32
CA ILE A 110 10.99 -10.11 9.34
C ILE A 110 11.41 -10.56 10.74
N ALA A 111 10.51 -11.25 11.44
CA ALA A 111 10.79 -11.84 12.74
C ALA A 111 11.39 -13.25 12.61
N SER A 112 10.87 -14.05 11.68
CA SER A 112 11.41 -15.37 11.35
C SER A 112 11.10 -15.75 9.90
N LEU A 113 11.88 -16.69 9.37
CA LEU A 113 11.76 -17.15 7.99
C LEU A 113 12.08 -18.64 7.90
N GLN A 114 11.11 -19.42 7.42
CA GLN A 114 11.24 -20.86 7.16
C GLN A 114 10.94 -21.13 5.70
N PHE A 115 11.95 -21.62 4.97
CA PHE A 115 11.86 -21.84 3.53
C PHE A 115 11.38 -23.24 3.12
N ASN A 116 11.57 -24.24 3.97
CA ASN A 116 11.13 -25.59 3.67
C ASN A 116 9.60 -25.59 3.55
N SER A 117 9.05 -26.25 2.53
CA SER A 117 7.60 -26.37 2.34
C SER A 117 7.05 -27.51 3.22
N PRO A 118 6.02 -27.29 4.06
CA PRO A 118 5.38 -25.99 4.36
C PRO A 118 6.29 -25.08 5.19
N GLY A 119 6.30 -23.79 4.84
CA GLY A 119 7.16 -22.76 5.42
C GLY A 119 6.40 -21.46 5.70
N HIS A 120 7.10 -20.40 6.12
CA HIS A 120 6.50 -19.10 6.37
C HIS A 120 7.49 -17.95 6.41
N ILE A 121 6.96 -16.75 6.23
CA ILE A 121 7.60 -15.47 6.55
C ILE A 121 6.81 -14.87 7.70
N GLU A 122 7.41 -14.80 8.87
CA GLU A 122 6.81 -14.13 10.02
C GLU A 122 7.20 -12.66 10.00
N LEU A 123 6.20 -11.79 10.01
CA LEU A 123 6.38 -10.34 9.97
C LEU A 123 5.91 -9.72 11.28
N ASN A 124 6.69 -8.79 11.83
CA ASN A 124 6.24 -7.89 12.89
C ASN A 124 5.80 -6.56 12.28
N LEU A 125 4.50 -6.23 12.40
CA LEU A 125 3.86 -5.06 11.78
C LEU A 125 2.52 -4.72 12.44
N LEU A 126 1.84 -3.67 12.01
CA LEU A 126 0.50 -3.34 12.51
C LEU A 126 -0.55 -4.36 12.02
N PRO A 127 -1.19 -5.15 12.91
CA PRO A 127 -2.03 -6.27 12.52
C PRO A 127 -3.27 -5.84 11.72
N ASN A 128 -3.89 -4.71 12.07
CA ASN A 128 -5.08 -4.20 11.38
C ASN A 128 -4.83 -3.91 9.88
N LEU A 129 -3.61 -3.48 9.54
CA LEU A 129 -3.24 -3.19 8.15
C LEU A 129 -2.99 -4.48 7.37
N ALA A 130 -2.35 -5.47 7.98
CA ALA A 130 -2.16 -6.78 7.36
C ALA A 130 -3.48 -7.53 7.19
N LEU A 131 -4.39 -7.46 8.17
CA LEU A 131 -5.76 -7.97 8.07
C LEU A 131 -6.52 -7.30 6.91
N SER A 132 -6.32 -6.00 6.68
CA SER A 132 -6.92 -5.31 5.54
C SER A 132 -6.44 -5.87 4.20
N ILE A 133 -5.17 -6.31 4.10
CA ILE A 133 -4.65 -6.98 2.90
C ILE A 133 -5.26 -8.38 2.77
N GLU A 134 -5.26 -9.16 3.85
CA GLU A 134 -5.85 -10.51 3.90
C GLU A 134 -7.32 -10.50 3.44
N GLN A 135 -8.13 -9.59 3.99
CA GLN A 135 -9.56 -9.48 3.65
C GLN A 135 -9.79 -9.15 2.18
N VAL A 136 -9.00 -8.25 1.61
CA VAL A 136 -9.11 -7.87 0.19
C VAL A 136 -8.66 -9.02 -0.71
N ALA A 137 -7.56 -9.69 -0.36
CA ALA A 137 -7.06 -10.86 -1.07
C ALA A 137 -8.08 -12.01 -1.06
N ALA A 138 -8.62 -12.33 0.12
CA ALA A 138 -9.68 -13.32 0.31
C ALA A 138 -10.96 -12.96 -0.46
N ARG A 139 -11.33 -11.67 -0.51
CA ARG A 139 -12.48 -11.23 -1.32
C ARG A 139 -12.24 -11.46 -2.82
N LEU A 140 -11.00 -11.37 -3.29
CA LEU A 140 -10.63 -11.53 -4.69
C LEU A 140 -10.09 -12.93 -5.04
N SER A 141 -10.16 -13.91 -4.14
CA SER A 141 -9.89 -15.32 -4.45
C SER A 141 -11.05 -15.98 -5.20
N SER A 142 -12.27 -15.45 -5.07
CA SER A 142 -13.45 -15.93 -5.81
C SER A 142 -13.33 -15.61 -7.31
N PRO A 143 -13.38 -16.61 -8.22
CA PRO A 143 -13.20 -16.40 -9.66
C PRO A 143 -14.15 -15.35 -10.26
N ILE A 144 -15.38 -15.29 -9.76
CA ILE A 144 -16.39 -14.32 -10.20
C ILE A 144 -15.96 -12.90 -9.82
N ARG A 145 -15.47 -12.70 -8.59
CA ARG A 145 -15.04 -11.38 -8.10
C ARG A 145 -13.75 -10.95 -8.77
N THR A 146 -12.79 -11.87 -8.95
CA THR A 146 -11.55 -11.62 -9.70
C THR A 146 -11.86 -11.17 -11.13
N LYS A 147 -12.72 -11.92 -11.84
CA LYS A 147 -13.12 -11.59 -13.22
C LYS A 147 -13.79 -10.21 -13.32
N ARG A 148 -14.64 -9.85 -12.34
CA ARG A 148 -15.28 -8.52 -12.29
C ARG A 148 -14.26 -7.40 -12.07
N ALA A 149 -13.33 -7.58 -11.14
CA ALA A 149 -12.27 -6.60 -10.87
C ALA A 149 -11.35 -6.43 -12.10
N ASP A 150 -11.00 -7.53 -12.77
CA ASP A 150 -10.20 -7.51 -14.00
C ASP A 150 -10.93 -6.81 -15.15
N ALA A 151 -12.24 -7.06 -15.30
CA ALA A 151 -13.06 -6.38 -16.30
C ALA A 151 -13.13 -4.87 -16.04
N LEU A 152 -13.31 -4.46 -14.77
CA LEU A 152 -13.30 -3.05 -14.38
C LEU A 152 -11.95 -2.39 -14.65
N TYR A 153 -10.85 -3.08 -14.33
CA TYR A 153 -9.49 -2.62 -14.62
C TYR A 153 -9.29 -2.39 -16.11
N LYS A 154 -9.58 -3.40 -16.95
CA LYS A 154 -9.46 -3.30 -18.41
C LYS A 154 -10.34 -2.20 -18.98
N ASN A 155 -11.61 -2.13 -18.56
CA ASN A 155 -12.55 -1.10 -19.00
C ASN A 155 -12.10 0.31 -18.60
N THR A 156 -11.44 0.47 -17.45
CA THR A 156 -10.89 1.76 -17.03
C THR A 156 -9.74 2.21 -17.92
N TYR A 157 -8.85 1.31 -18.33
CA TYR A 157 -7.79 1.63 -19.30
C TYR A 157 -8.34 1.92 -20.70
N SER A 158 -9.36 1.18 -21.15
CA SER A 158 -10.08 1.52 -22.39
C SER A 158 -10.68 2.92 -22.30
N TYR A 159 -11.35 3.24 -21.21
CA TYR A 159 -11.92 4.57 -20.98
C TYR A 159 -10.86 5.67 -20.98
N PHE A 160 -9.70 5.43 -20.38
CA PHE A 160 -8.58 6.38 -20.45
C PHE A 160 -8.13 6.63 -21.88
N LYS A 161 -7.93 5.58 -22.68
CA LYS A 161 -7.56 5.71 -24.09
C LYS A 161 -8.61 6.51 -24.89
N ASP A 162 -9.89 6.19 -24.71
CA ASP A 162 -10.99 6.80 -25.46
C ASP A 162 -11.19 8.29 -25.11
N ASN A 163 -10.80 8.70 -23.90
CA ASN A 163 -10.91 10.08 -23.42
C ASN A 163 -9.57 10.83 -23.46
N GLY A 164 -8.55 10.26 -24.11
CA GLY A 164 -7.21 10.87 -24.17
C GLY A 164 -6.66 11.17 -22.77
N LEU A 165 -6.83 10.25 -21.81
CA LEU A 165 -6.26 10.31 -20.47
C LEU A 165 -5.08 9.34 -20.40
N SER A 166 -4.01 9.69 -19.69
CA SER A 166 -2.96 8.71 -19.42
C SER A 166 -3.36 7.74 -18.33
N GLY A 167 -3.15 6.45 -18.61
CA GLY A 167 -3.19 5.43 -17.58
C GLY A 167 -2.05 5.55 -16.58
N PHE A 168 -2.05 4.65 -15.61
CA PHE A 168 -0.94 4.54 -14.65
C PHE A 168 0.39 4.21 -15.35
N ASP A 169 0.35 3.43 -16.42
CA ASP A 169 1.54 2.97 -17.17
C ASP A 169 1.95 3.89 -18.33
N ASP A 170 1.15 4.89 -18.69
CA ASP A 170 1.48 5.78 -19.80
C ASP A 170 2.46 6.86 -19.32
N GLU A 171 3.61 6.96 -19.99
CA GLU A 171 4.57 8.07 -19.83
C GLU A 171 4.09 9.35 -20.53
N ARG A 172 3.03 9.25 -21.34
CA ARG A 172 2.38 10.39 -21.99
C ARG A 172 1.66 11.23 -20.93
N GLY A 173 2.39 12.19 -20.37
CA GLY A 173 1.84 13.18 -19.46
C GLY A 173 0.75 13.98 -20.14
N LEU A 174 -0.51 13.63 -19.90
CA LEU A 174 -1.59 14.59 -20.07
C LEU A 174 -1.63 15.42 -18.79
N GLU A 175 -1.40 16.71 -18.98
CA GLU A 175 -1.68 17.69 -17.95
C GLU A 175 -3.15 17.57 -17.57
N VAL A 176 -3.44 17.56 -16.28
CA VAL A 176 -4.78 17.46 -15.66
C VAL A 176 -5.76 18.56 -16.13
N ARG A 177 -5.35 19.44 -17.04
CA ARG A 177 -5.94 20.76 -17.28
C ARG A 177 -7.21 20.79 -18.13
N ASP A 178 -7.55 19.73 -18.87
CA ASP A 178 -8.73 19.73 -19.77
C ASP A 178 -9.66 18.53 -19.58
N ILE A 179 -9.95 18.15 -18.33
CA ILE A 179 -10.88 17.05 -18.02
C ILE A 179 -12.32 17.59 -17.94
N SER A 180 -13.21 17.07 -18.79
CA SER A 180 -14.63 17.46 -18.78
C SER A 180 -15.32 17.09 -17.45
N PRO A 181 -16.37 17.81 -17.02
CA PRO A 181 -17.13 17.44 -15.82
C PRO A 181 -17.69 16.02 -15.85
N GLU A 182 -18.16 15.56 -17.02
CA GLU A 182 -18.66 14.19 -17.22
C GLU A 182 -17.55 13.15 -17.04
N THR A 183 -16.36 13.43 -17.59
CA THR A 183 -15.18 12.58 -17.44
C THR A 183 -14.76 12.49 -15.97
N LEU A 184 -14.78 13.62 -15.26
CA LEU A 184 -14.45 13.69 -13.84
C LEU A 184 -15.44 12.86 -13.01
N GLU A 185 -16.74 12.99 -13.26
CA GLU A 185 -17.76 12.20 -12.59
C GLU A 185 -17.55 10.69 -12.84
N ASN A 186 -17.25 10.30 -14.08
CA ASN A 186 -16.98 8.90 -14.42
C ASN A 186 -15.76 8.35 -13.65
N ILE A 187 -14.69 9.14 -13.54
CA ILE A 187 -13.48 8.79 -12.76
C ILE A 187 -13.84 8.58 -11.29
N VAL A 188 -14.59 9.50 -10.67
CA VAL A 188 -15.03 9.38 -9.27
C VAL A 188 -15.91 8.13 -9.07
N GLN A 189 -16.81 7.84 -10.01
CA GLN A 189 -17.62 6.62 -9.95
C GLN A 189 -16.76 5.35 -10.05
N ARG A 190 -15.72 5.33 -10.89
CA ARG A 190 -14.79 4.19 -10.97
C ARG A 190 -14.04 3.96 -9.66
N VAL A 191 -13.54 5.02 -9.02
CA VAL A 191 -12.92 4.94 -7.68
C VAL A 191 -13.88 4.29 -6.68
N ARG A 192 -15.13 4.77 -6.64
CA ARG A 192 -16.19 4.19 -5.80
C ARG A 192 -16.43 2.71 -6.05
N ILE A 193 -16.50 2.30 -7.31
CA ILE A 193 -16.72 0.89 -7.67
C ILE A 193 -15.54 0.03 -7.23
N PHE A 194 -14.29 0.48 -7.43
CA PHE A 194 -13.12 -0.24 -6.93
C PHE A 194 -13.12 -0.38 -5.41
N PHE A 195 -13.44 0.69 -4.67
CA PHE A 195 -13.54 0.63 -3.20
C PHE A 195 -14.59 -0.38 -2.75
N LYS A 196 -15.75 -0.43 -3.41
CA LYS A 196 -16.78 -1.46 -3.17
C LYS A 196 -16.25 -2.86 -3.50
N CYS A 197 -15.52 -3.02 -4.60
CA CYS A 197 -14.89 -4.29 -4.99
C CYS A 197 -13.89 -4.76 -3.93
N PHE A 198 -13.14 -3.86 -3.29
CA PHE A 198 -12.17 -4.21 -2.26
C PHE A 198 -12.77 -4.30 -0.86
N GLY A 199 -14.00 -3.82 -0.65
CA GLY A 199 -14.61 -3.78 0.69
C GLY A 199 -14.10 -2.62 1.54
N TRP A 200 -13.58 -1.56 0.91
CA TRP A 200 -13.02 -0.37 1.56
C TRP A 200 -14.05 0.72 1.78
N THR A 201 -15.24 0.36 2.26
CA THR A 201 -16.30 1.34 2.49
C THR A 201 -15.86 2.44 3.45
N ASP A 202 -15.03 2.09 4.43
CA ASP A 202 -14.59 3.00 5.50
C ASP A 202 -13.48 3.95 5.04
N TYR A 203 -12.70 3.56 4.03
CA TYR A 203 -11.69 4.43 3.43
C TYR A 203 -12.30 5.41 2.43
N HIS A 204 -13.48 5.14 1.87
CA HIS A 204 -14.06 5.98 0.82
C HIS A 204 -14.27 7.43 1.28
N SER A 205 -14.79 7.64 2.49
CA SER A 205 -14.97 8.99 3.06
C SER A 205 -13.64 9.69 3.32
N LYS A 206 -12.64 8.96 3.80
CA LYS A 206 -11.29 9.48 4.07
C LYS A 206 -10.49 9.76 2.81
N PHE A 207 -10.71 9.02 1.74
CA PHE A 207 -9.93 9.16 0.50
C PHE A 207 -10.13 10.53 -0.16
N ASN A 208 -11.30 11.15 0.03
CA ASN A 208 -11.57 12.52 -0.42
C ASN A 208 -10.78 13.59 0.39
N LEU A 209 -10.18 13.23 1.53
CA LEU A 209 -9.29 14.13 2.27
C LEU A 209 -7.93 14.28 1.60
N ILE A 210 -7.58 13.38 0.68
CA ILE A 210 -6.35 13.51 -0.10
C ILE A 210 -6.56 14.66 -1.07
N ASP A 211 -5.77 15.72 -0.89
CA ASP A 211 -5.70 16.86 -1.81
C ASP A 211 -4.97 16.45 -3.12
N ALA A 212 -5.62 15.58 -3.88
CA ALA A 212 -5.16 15.09 -5.16
C ALA A 212 -6.33 14.96 -6.13
N HIS A 213 -6.07 15.26 -7.40
CA HIS A 213 -7.07 15.17 -8.45
C HIS A 213 -7.66 13.74 -8.54
N PRO A 214 -8.99 13.56 -8.78
CA PRO A 214 -9.61 12.23 -8.85
C PRO A 214 -8.97 11.25 -9.84
N LEU A 215 -8.35 11.76 -10.91
CA LEU A 215 -7.57 10.93 -11.83
C LEU A 215 -6.37 10.26 -11.13
N GLN A 216 -5.67 10.99 -10.24
CA GLN A 216 -4.54 10.45 -9.49
C GLN A 216 -4.97 9.45 -8.44
N GLN A 217 -6.09 9.75 -7.77
CA GLN A 217 -6.77 8.83 -6.89
C GLN A 217 -7.09 7.51 -7.60
N LEU A 218 -7.68 7.56 -8.80
CA LEU A 218 -7.97 6.36 -9.59
C LEU A 218 -6.68 5.62 -10.01
N ARG A 219 -5.63 6.33 -10.43
CA ARG A 219 -4.33 5.71 -10.75
C ARG A 219 -3.72 4.98 -9.55
N ALA A 220 -3.80 5.56 -8.35
CA ALA A 220 -3.34 4.93 -7.13
C ALA A 220 -4.08 3.61 -6.83
N VAL A 221 -5.40 3.60 -7.05
CA VAL A 221 -6.24 2.41 -6.90
C VAL A 221 -5.90 1.33 -7.93
N LEU A 222 -5.68 1.71 -9.20
CA LEU A 222 -5.23 0.79 -10.24
C LEU A 222 -3.84 0.21 -9.93
N ALA A 223 -2.93 1.03 -9.41
CA ALA A 223 -1.59 0.63 -8.99
C ALA A 223 -1.62 -0.41 -7.85
N TYR A 224 -2.50 -0.20 -6.88
CA TYR A 224 -2.76 -1.15 -5.80
C TYR A 224 -3.30 -2.47 -6.37
N TYR A 225 -4.33 -2.40 -7.24
CA TYR A 225 -4.96 -3.59 -7.81
C TYR A 225 -3.96 -4.46 -8.60
N ARG A 226 -3.09 -3.85 -9.41
CA ARG A 226 -2.08 -4.59 -10.17
C ARG A 226 -1.15 -5.41 -9.26
N ARG A 227 -0.74 -4.84 -8.12
CA ARG A 227 0.11 -5.51 -7.12
C ARG A 227 -0.64 -6.62 -6.41
N LEU A 228 -1.87 -6.33 -5.99
CA LEU A 228 -2.75 -7.31 -5.39
C LEU A 228 -3.01 -8.49 -6.32
N LYS A 229 -3.18 -8.24 -7.63
CA LYS A 229 -3.36 -9.30 -8.63
C LYS A 229 -2.18 -10.27 -8.67
N ILE A 230 -0.95 -9.75 -8.63
CA ILE A 230 0.25 -10.60 -8.57
C ILE A 230 0.24 -11.43 -7.28
N LEU A 231 -0.04 -10.80 -6.13
CA LEU A 231 -0.10 -11.51 -4.85
C LEU A 231 -1.18 -12.61 -4.85
N ASN A 232 -2.36 -12.30 -5.39
CA ASN A 232 -3.47 -13.25 -5.49
C ASN A 232 -3.18 -14.44 -6.39
N GLN A 233 -2.32 -14.30 -7.40
CA GLN A 233 -1.92 -15.44 -8.22
C GLN A 233 -1.23 -16.51 -7.34
N TYR A 234 -0.35 -16.11 -6.43
CA TYR A 234 0.27 -17.03 -5.47
C TYR A 234 -0.74 -17.68 -4.53
N ILE A 235 -1.81 -16.97 -4.16
CA ILE A 235 -2.88 -17.52 -3.32
C ILE A 235 -3.70 -18.55 -4.11
N ILE A 236 -4.06 -18.24 -5.36
CA ILE A 236 -4.83 -19.13 -6.24
C ILE A 236 -4.03 -20.40 -6.57
N ASP A 237 -2.71 -20.27 -6.71
CA ASP A 237 -1.79 -21.39 -6.97
C ASP A 237 -1.44 -22.19 -5.69
N ASP A 238 -2.10 -21.92 -4.57
CA ASP A 238 -1.86 -22.51 -3.24
C ASP A 238 -0.40 -22.38 -2.75
N LYS A 239 0.31 -21.35 -3.22
CA LYS A 239 1.71 -21.06 -2.85
C LYS A 239 1.84 -20.10 -1.68
N LEU A 240 0.80 -19.32 -1.41
CA LEU A 240 0.77 -18.28 -0.39
C LEU A 240 -0.53 -18.32 0.41
N GLU A 241 -0.43 -18.36 1.73
CA GLU A 241 -1.52 -18.09 2.66
C GLU A 241 -1.22 -16.79 3.42
N ILE A 242 -2.16 -15.84 3.46
CA ILE A 242 -1.99 -14.58 4.19
C ILE A 242 -2.64 -14.72 5.57
N GLY A 243 -1.92 -14.36 6.63
CA GLY A 243 -2.38 -14.39 8.02
C GLY A 243 -2.19 -15.72 8.72
N ARG A 244 -1.77 -16.77 8.00
CA ARG A 244 -1.65 -18.14 8.53
C ARG A 244 -0.42 -18.84 7.97
N SER A 245 0.05 -19.85 8.70
CA SER A 245 1.07 -20.79 8.27
C SER A 245 0.66 -22.19 8.70
N ARG A 246 0.83 -23.17 7.80
CA ARG A 246 0.56 -24.59 8.09
C ARG A 246 1.57 -25.21 9.08
N VAL A 247 2.69 -24.53 9.32
CA VAL A 247 3.74 -24.95 10.24
C VAL A 247 3.39 -24.61 11.69
N VAL A 248 2.84 -23.42 11.91
CA VAL A 248 2.62 -22.85 13.25
C VAL A 248 1.27 -23.32 13.86
N GLY A 249 0.44 -24.00 13.06
CA GLY A 249 -0.84 -24.58 13.50
C GLY A 249 -0.79 -26.07 13.89
N ARG A 250 0.40 -26.67 14.03
CA ARG A 250 0.62 -28.03 14.52
C ARG A 250 1.36 -28.05 15.84
#